data_AF-A0ABD5NXU7-F1
#
_entry.id   AF-A0ABD5NXU7-F1
#
_cell.length_a   1.000
_cell.length_b   1.000
_cell.length_c   1.000
_cell.angle_alpha   90.00
_cell.angle_beta   90.00
_cell.angle_gamma   90.00
#
_symmetry.space_group_name_H-M   'P 1'
#
loop_
_entity.id
_entity.type
_entity.pdbx_description
1 polymer ?
#
loop_
_entity_poly.entity_id
_entity_poly.type
_entity_poly.pdbx_seq_one_letter_code
_entity_poly.pdbx_strand_id
1 'polypeptide(L)'
;MSRDETGTAKERSGLPPKTITDRLEDVDVGDRLVVNNRETAYEVVDTDTYSVTVADPDGNHITLSQNLQTGGWVVHEEIWWVSSDSLE
;
A
#
# COMPACT_ATOMS: atom_id res chain seq x y z
N MET A 1 17.56 -28.41 26.55
CA MET A 1 18.02 -27.79 25.29
C MET A 1 16.83 -27.04 24.74
N SER A 2 16.80 -25.73 24.96
CA SER A 2 15.62 -24.91 24.68
C SER A 2 15.56 -24.57 23.20
N ARG A 3 14.38 -24.79 22.64
CA ARG A 3 13.97 -24.47 21.29
C ARG A 3 13.53 -23.00 21.30
N ASP A 4 14.35 -22.12 20.75
CA ASP A 4 13.96 -20.74 20.45
C ASP A 4 13.82 -20.57 18.94
N GLU A 5 12.72 -21.09 18.42
CA GLU A 5 12.14 -20.66 17.15
C GLU A 5 11.18 -19.49 17.46
N THR A 6 11.72 -18.28 17.59
CA THR A 6 10.90 -17.06 17.50
C THR A 6 11.59 -16.13 16.53
N GLY A 7 11.25 -16.25 15.25
CA GLY A 7 11.66 -15.30 14.23
C GLY A 7 11.17 -13.91 14.65
N THR A 8 12.09 -13.05 15.04
CA THR A 8 11.81 -11.67 15.40
C THR A 8 11.16 -10.99 14.19
N ALA A 9 9.97 -10.42 14.40
CA ALA A 9 9.37 -9.49 13.47
C ALA A 9 10.37 -8.35 13.27
N LYS A 10 11.14 -8.41 12.18
CA LYS A 10 12.11 -7.40 11.77
C LYS A 10 11.38 -6.06 11.79
N GLU A 11 11.84 -5.10 12.59
CA GLU A 11 11.25 -3.76 12.67
C GLU A 11 11.07 -3.23 11.24
N ARG A 12 9.81 -3.09 10.80
CA ARG A 12 9.50 -2.58 9.46
C ARG A 12 9.73 -1.07 9.47
N SER A 13 10.96 -0.64 9.20
CA SER A 13 11.22 0.75 8.88
C SER A 13 10.54 1.07 7.54
N GLY A 14 9.74 2.12 7.49
CA GLY A 14 9.13 2.60 6.26
C GLY A 14 10.19 2.87 5.18
N LEU A 15 9.85 2.62 3.91
CA LEU A 15 10.76 2.93 2.81
C LEU A 15 11.00 4.44 2.73
N PRO A 16 12.24 4.88 2.42
CA PRO A 16 12.50 6.28 2.13
C PRO A 16 11.61 6.76 0.98
N PRO A 17 11.07 7.99 1.02
CA PRO A 17 10.12 8.44 0.00
C PRO A 17 10.67 8.37 -1.42
N LYS A 18 11.96 8.71 -1.61
CA LYS A 18 12.63 8.58 -2.91
C LYS A 18 12.60 7.15 -3.43
N THR A 19 12.84 6.16 -2.57
CA THR A 19 12.77 4.74 -2.97
C THR A 19 11.36 4.32 -3.38
N ILE A 20 10.32 4.97 -2.86
CA ILE A 20 8.94 4.72 -3.30
C ILE A 20 8.71 5.37 -4.66
N THR A 21 9.15 6.62 -4.85
CA THR A 21 9.11 7.31 -6.14
C THR A 21 9.82 6.51 -7.23
N ASP A 22 11.06 6.08 -6.98
CA ASP A 22 11.85 5.31 -7.94
C ASP A 22 11.19 3.95 -8.30
N ARG A 23 10.29 3.44 -7.44
CA ARG A 23 9.54 2.19 -7.73
C ARG A 23 8.25 2.44 -8.47
N LEU A 24 7.65 3.62 -8.32
CA LEU A 24 6.39 4.00 -8.94
C LEU A 24 6.60 4.77 -10.26
N GLU A 25 7.82 5.20 -10.59
CA GLU A 25 8.11 5.82 -11.90
C GLU A 25 8.09 4.82 -13.07
N ASP A 26 8.36 3.54 -12.78
CA ASP A 26 8.45 2.45 -13.77
C ASP A 26 7.16 1.59 -13.83
N VAL A 27 6.06 2.01 -13.20
CA VAL A 27 4.81 1.24 -13.22
C VAL A 27 3.88 1.76 -14.32
N ASP A 28 3.32 0.83 -15.09
CA ASP A 28 2.36 1.11 -16.15
C ASP A 28 0.99 0.55 -15.82
N VAL A 29 -0.05 1.08 -16.47
CA VAL A 29 -1.41 0.51 -16.40
C VAL A 29 -1.39 -0.96 -16.85
N GLY A 30 -1.97 -1.83 -16.03
CA GLY A 30 -1.98 -3.28 -16.21
C GLY A 30 -0.91 -4.02 -15.40
N ASP A 31 0.04 -3.32 -14.78
CA ASP A 31 1.02 -3.95 -13.89
C ASP A 31 0.39 -4.43 -12.58
N ARG A 32 1.08 -5.37 -11.92
CA ARG A 32 0.64 -5.91 -10.63
C ARG A 32 1.55 -5.46 -9.49
N LEU A 33 0.96 -4.87 -8.47
CA LEU A 33 1.67 -4.35 -7.28
C LEU A 33 1.21 -5.04 -6.00
N VAL A 34 2.15 -5.29 -5.10
CA VAL A 34 1.88 -5.71 -3.72
C VAL A 34 2.33 -4.61 -2.79
N VAL A 35 1.39 -3.98 -2.10
CA VAL A 35 1.65 -2.85 -1.20
C VAL A 35 1.66 -3.35 0.25
N ASN A 36 2.64 -2.93 1.05
CA ASN A 36 2.73 -3.20 2.50
C ASN A 36 2.60 -4.69 2.91
N ASN A 37 3.04 -5.61 2.04
CA ASN A 37 2.92 -7.06 2.27
C ASN A 37 1.46 -7.52 2.49
N ARG A 38 0.51 -6.85 1.81
CA ARG A 38 -0.86 -7.35 1.66
C ARG A 38 -0.82 -8.66 0.87
N GLU A 39 -1.69 -9.59 1.21
CA GLU A 39 -1.78 -10.89 0.53
C GLU A 39 -2.30 -10.74 -0.90
N THR A 40 -3.19 -9.76 -1.10
CA THR A 40 -3.78 -9.45 -2.41
C THR A 40 -2.85 -8.55 -3.22
N ALA A 41 -2.58 -8.98 -4.46
CA ALA A 41 -1.96 -8.12 -5.47
C ALA A 41 -3.03 -7.25 -6.12
N TYR A 42 -2.67 -5.99 -6.36
CA TYR A 42 -3.51 -5.01 -7.04
C TYR A 42 -3.05 -4.84 -8.49
N GLU A 43 -3.98 -4.54 -9.38
CA GLU A 43 -3.69 -4.13 -10.76
C GLU A 43 -3.64 -2.60 -10.84
N VAL A 44 -2.62 -2.05 -11.52
CA VAL A 44 -2.55 -0.62 -11.79
C VAL A 44 -3.60 -0.25 -12.83
N VAL A 45 -4.51 0.64 -12.46
CA VAL A 45 -5.62 1.08 -13.33
C VAL A 45 -5.47 2.52 -13.80
N ASP A 46 -4.68 3.34 -13.11
CA ASP A 46 -4.36 4.71 -13.50
C ASP A 46 -3.01 5.17 -12.92
N THR A 47 -2.31 6.00 -13.67
CA THR A 47 -1.00 6.55 -13.32
C THR A 47 -0.97 8.04 -13.63
N ASP A 48 -0.55 8.85 -12.66
CA ASP A 48 -0.28 10.28 -12.80
C ASP A 48 1.12 10.60 -12.24
N THR A 49 1.61 11.81 -12.50
CA THR A 49 2.94 12.27 -12.06
C THR A 49 3.17 12.08 -10.55
N TYR A 50 2.12 12.23 -9.74
CA TYR A 50 2.23 12.14 -8.27
C TYR A 50 1.29 11.13 -7.63
N SER A 51 0.65 10.27 -8.42
CA SER A 51 -0.24 9.24 -7.89
C SER A 51 -0.33 8.00 -8.76
N VAL A 52 -0.59 6.88 -8.12
CA VAL A 52 -0.91 5.60 -8.76
C VAL A 52 -2.18 5.06 -8.14
N THR A 53 -3.18 4.77 -8.96
CA THR A 53 -4.42 4.11 -8.50
C THR A 53 -4.39 2.66 -8.92
N VAL A 54 -4.70 1.78 -7.98
CA VAL A 54 -4.69 0.34 -8.18
C VAL A 54 -6.00 -0.29 -7.68
N ALA A 55 -6.44 -1.37 -8.33
CA ALA A 55 -7.66 -2.09 -8.01
C ALA A 55 -7.35 -3.52 -7.56
N ASP A 56 -8.07 -4.03 -6.56
CA ASP A 56 -8.05 -5.45 -6.22
C ASP A 56 -9.00 -6.27 -7.12
N PRO A 57 -8.96 -7.62 -7.07
CA PRO A 57 -9.85 -8.46 -7.88
C PRO A 57 -11.35 -8.29 -7.59
N ASP A 58 -11.71 -7.76 -6.43
CA ASP A 58 -13.09 -7.47 -6.04
C ASP A 58 -13.55 -6.07 -6.51
N GLY A 59 -12.63 -5.27 -7.07
CA GLY A 59 -12.89 -3.94 -7.62
C GLY A 59 -12.70 -2.80 -6.62
N ASN A 60 -12.14 -3.06 -5.43
CA ASN A 60 -11.84 -1.98 -4.48
C ASN A 60 -10.59 -1.23 -4.92
N HIS A 61 -10.66 0.10 -4.86
CA HIS A 61 -9.55 0.96 -5.25
C HIS A 61 -8.75 1.45 -4.05
N ILE A 62 -7.43 1.53 -4.24
CA ILE A 62 -6.55 2.33 -3.39
C ILE A 62 -5.77 3.30 -4.27
N THR A 63 -5.46 4.48 -3.71
CA THR A 63 -4.61 5.48 -4.37
C THR A 63 -3.37 5.70 -3.54
N LEU A 64 -2.21 5.48 -4.16
CA LEU A 64 -0.90 5.88 -3.65
C LEU A 64 -0.67 7.32 -4.11
N SER A 65 -0.51 8.27 -3.20
CA SER A 65 -0.29 9.68 -3.56
C SER A 65 0.94 10.24 -2.85
N GLN A 66 1.68 11.10 -3.55
CA GLN A 66 2.78 11.84 -2.95
C GLN A 66 2.26 13.08 -2.21
N ASN A 67 2.57 13.16 -0.93
CA ASN A 67 2.42 14.39 -0.16
C ASN A 67 3.55 15.36 -0.54
N LEU A 68 3.22 16.39 -1.33
CA LEU A 68 4.19 17.37 -1.82
C LEU A 68 4.79 18.27 -0.73
N GLN A 69 4.16 18.38 0.45
CA GLN A 69 4.70 19.17 1.56
C GLN A 69 5.80 18.42 2.30
N THR A 70 5.67 17.09 2.44
CA THR A 70 6.62 16.25 3.19
C THR A 70 7.53 15.42 2.28
N GLY A 71 7.20 15.32 0.99
CA GLY A 71 7.81 14.41 0.03
C GLY A 71 7.42 12.94 0.23
N GLY A 72 6.67 12.61 1.28
CA GLY A 72 6.26 11.25 1.64
C GLY A 72 5.13 10.71 0.77
N TRP A 73 4.87 9.40 0.85
CA TRP A 73 3.76 8.76 0.16
C TRP A 73 2.69 8.30 1.15
N VAL A 74 1.43 8.39 0.74
CA VAL A 74 0.27 8.00 1.53
C VAL A 74 -0.58 7.02 0.73
N VAL A 75 -1.14 6.03 1.42
CA VAL A 75 -2.13 5.10 0.87
C VAL A 75 -3.52 5.61 1.27
N HIS A 76 -4.36 5.88 0.28
CA HIS A 76 -5.77 6.19 0.47
C HIS A 76 -6.60 4.99 0.04
N GLU A 77 -7.60 4.63 0.83
CA GLU A 77 -8.49 3.50 0.56
C GLU A 77 -9.93 3.99 0.59
N GLU A 78 -10.77 3.45 -0.27
CA GLU A 78 -12.19 3.74 -0.24
C GLU A 78 -12.85 3.11 0.99
N ILE A 79 -13.67 3.89 1.70
CA ILE A 79 -14.46 3.41 2.82
C ILE A 79 -15.85 3.06 2.30
N TRP A 80 -16.11 1.76 2.12
CA TRP A 80 -17.39 1.26 1.62
C TRP A 80 -18.30 0.69 2.71
N TRP A 81 -17.78 0.40 3.90
CA TRP A 81 -18.58 -0.06 5.03
C TRP A 81 -18.00 0.39 6.38
N VAL A 82 -18.88 0.77 7.29
CA VAL A 82 -18.57 1.13 8.67
C VAL A 82 -19.68 0.55 9.56
N SER A 83 -19.31 -0.09 10.66
CA SER A 83 -20.23 -0.48 11.73
C SER A 83 -19.73 0.01 13.07
N SER A 84 -20.67 0.28 13.97
CA SER A 84 -20.41 0.53 15.38
C SER A 84 -20.97 -0.63 16.20
N ASP A 85 -20.11 -1.37 16.89
CA ASP A 85 -20.55 -2.25 17.97
C ASP A 85 -20.84 -1.36 19.19
N SER A 86 -22.12 -1.11 19.45
CA SER A 86 -22.53 -0.62 20.76
C SER A 86 -22.45 -1.78 21.75
N LEU A 87 -21.39 -1.83 22.55
CA LEU A 87 -21.34 -2.70 23.71
C LEU A 87 -22.36 -2.19 24.73
N GLU A 88 -23.54 -2.84 24.79
CA GLU A 88 -24.48 -2.73 25.90
C GLU A 88 -23.99 -3.52 27.13
#